data_AF-A0A821RIR0-F1
#
_entry.id   AF-A0A821RIR0-F1
#
_cell.length_a   1.000
_cell.length_b   1.000
_cell.length_c   1.000
_cell.angle_alpha   90.00
_cell.angle_beta   90.00
_cell.angle_gamma   90.00
#
_symmetry.space_group_name_H-M   'P 1'
#
loop_
_entity.id
_entity.type
_entity.pdbx_description
1 polymer ?
#
loop_
_entity_poly.entity_id
_entity_poly.type
_entity_poly.pdbx_seq_one_letter_code
_entity_poly.pdbx_strand_id
1 'polypeptide(L)'
;MISVLLMIFYVVSVAAHGPPRDRDNEDIAMGRKMGAKWCSMAKVCNHDRIPICGVSHAGDVMGFRDLCDMFDYNCIRRRNYKQTGCPQDKSILTASRRPTNSYYDD
;
A
#
# COMPACT_ATOMS: atom_id res chain seq x y z
N MET A 1 26.95 18.63 21.99
CA MET A 1 26.97 18.58 20.51
C MET A 1 26.96 17.14 19.98
N ILE A 2 27.85 16.25 20.43
CA ILE A 2 27.91 14.84 19.98
C ILE A 2 26.59 14.06 20.22
N SER A 3 25.97 14.24 21.38
CA SER A 3 24.71 13.55 21.71
C SER A 3 23.54 13.96 20.80
N VAL A 4 23.50 15.22 20.36
CA VAL A 4 22.48 15.73 19.43
C VAL A 4 22.69 15.13 18.03
N LEU A 5 23.95 14.98 17.59
CA LEU A 5 24.28 14.34 16.32
C LEU A 5 23.88 12.86 16.33
N LEU A 6 24.12 12.13 17.41
CA LEU A 6 23.71 10.72 17.53
C LEU A 6 22.19 10.55 17.50
N MET A 7 21.45 11.45 18.15
CA MET A 7 19.97 11.45 18.11
C MET A 7 19.45 11.74 16.70
N ILE A 8 20.05 12.68 15.97
CA ILE A 8 19.68 12.97 14.58
C ILE A 8 19.96 11.77 13.69
N PHE A 9 21.13 11.12 13.82
CA PHE A 9 21.45 9.90 13.08
C PHE A 9 20.43 8.78 13.37
N TYR A 10 20.06 8.59 14.64
CA TYR A 10 19.04 7.59 15.02
C TYR A 10 17.69 7.88 14.37
N VAL A 11 17.22 9.14 14.41
CA VAL A 11 15.94 9.55 13.83
C VAL A 11 15.93 9.37 12.30
N VAL A 12 17.03 9.71 11.61
CA VAL A 12 17.16 9.54 10.15
C VAL A 12 17.17 8.05 9.76
N SER A 13 17.85 7.22 10.55
CA SER A 13 17.91 5.76 10.33
C SER A 13 16.51 5.13 10.40
N VAL A 14 15.73 5.51 11.42
CA VAL A 14 14.36 4.99 11.61
C VAL A 14 13.42 5.50 10.50
N ALA A 15 13.56 6.75 10.07
CA ALA A 15 12.74 7.32 8.99
C ALA A 15 13.01 6.69 7.61
N ALA A 16 14.17 6.04 7.42
CA ALA A 16 14.56 5.41 6.16
C ALA A 16 14.04 3.98 5.98
N HIS A 17 13.46 3.35 7.01
CA HIS A 17 12.85 2.02 6.90
C HIS A 17 11.42 2.07 6.32
N GLY A 18 11.28 2.70 5.15
CA GLY A 18 10.14 2.46 4.27
C GLY A 18 10.33 1.13 3.52
N PRO A 19 9.25 0.49 3.03
CA PRO A 19 9.37 -0.71 2.19
C PRO A 19 10.31 -0.43 0.99
N PRO A 20 11.29 -1.30 0.69
CA PRO A 20 12.27 -1.05 -0.38
C PRO A 20 11.59 -0.87 -1.74
N ARG A 21 11.80 0.30 -2.38
CA ARG A 21 11.22 0.64 -3.69
C ARG A 21 11.77 -0.23 -4.83
N ASP A 22 13.02 -0.67 -4.72
CA ASP A 22 13.71 -1.45 -5.76
C ASP A 22 13.08 -2.84 -5.95
N ARG A 23 12.60 -3.43 -4.85
CA ARG A 23 12.00 -4.77 -4.86
C ARG A 23 10.75 -4.87 -5.72
N ASP A 24 9.99 -3.78 -5.85
CA ASP A 24 8.80 -3.73 -6.71
C ASP A 24 9.17 -3.65 -8.20
N ASN A 25 10.29 -3.01 -8.54
CA ASN A 25 10.78 -2.92 -9.92
C ASN A 25 11.41 -4.25 -10.36
N GLU A 26 12.11 -4.92 -9.45
CA GLU A 26 12.64 -6.28 -9.65
C GLU A 26 11.52 -7.30 -9.88
N ASP A 27 10.43 -7.23 -9.11
CA ASP A 27 9.26 -8.10 -9.30
C ASP A 27 8.61 -7.92 -10.69
N ILE A 28 8.61 -6.68 -11.22
CA ILE A 28 8.14 -6.35 -12.58
C ILE A 28 9.11 -6.90 -13.64
N ALA A 29 10.41 -6.65 -13.48
CA ALA A 29 11.44 -7.06 -14.43
C ALA A 29 11.60 -8.60 -14.49
N MET A 30 11.39 -9.29 -13.37
CA MET A 30 11.45 -10.76 -13.29
C MET A 30 10.16 -11.46 -13.73
N GLY A 31 9.14 -10.73 -14.21
CA GLY A 31 7.90 -11.33 -14.72
C GLY A 31 7.09 -12.10 -13.67
N ARG A 32 7.32 -11.84 -12.37
CA ARG A 32 6.58 -12.49 -11.29
C ARG A 32 5.14 -12.01 -11.36
N LYS A 33 4.17 -12.93 -11.38
CA LYS A 33 2.73 -12.61 -11.36
C LYS A 33 2.46 -11.73 -10.13
N MET A 34 2.38 -10.41 -10.31
CA MET A 34 2.26 -9.41 -9.24
C MET A 34 1.14 -9.75 -8.25
N GLY A 35 0.06 -10.41 -8.73
CA GLY A 35 -1.01 -10.91 -7.87
C GLY A 35 -0.52 -11.78 -6.70
N ALA A 36 0.43 -12.70 -6.89
CA ALA A 36 0.81 -13.67 -5.87
C ALA A 36 1.40 -13.04 -4.60
N LYS A 37 2.17 -11.95 -4.73
CA LYS A 37 2.72 -11.19 -3.59
C LYS A 37 1.60 -10.53 -2.80
N TRP A 38 0.72 -9.80 -3.50
CA TRP A 38 -0.40 -9.10 -2.88
C TRP A 38 -1.38 -10.05 -2.21
N CYS A 39 -1.65 -11.22 -2.81
CA CYS A 39 -2.53 -12.23 -2.21
C CYS A 39 -1.94 -12.79 -0.90
N SER A 40 -0.63 -13.00 -0.84
CA SER A 40 0.04 -13.45 0.39
C SER A 40 -0.04 -12.38 1.49
N MET A 41 0.21 -11.12 1.13
CA MET A 41 0.11 -9.99 2.05
C MET A 41 -1.32 -9.79 2.55
N ALA A 42 -2.31 -9.86 1.67
CA ALA A 42 -3.72 -9.75 2.06
C ALA A 42 -4.13 -10.84 3.03
N LYS A 43 -3.67 -12.09 2.83
CA LYS A 43 -3.99 -13.23 3.70
C LYS A 43 -3.50 -13.07 5.14
N VAL A 44 -2.34 -12.44 5.35
CA VAL A 44 -1.70 -12.30 6.69
C VAL A 44 -1.93 -10.93 7.33
N CYS A 45 -2.62 -10.03 6.63
CA CYS A 45 -2.87 -8.67 7.07
C CYS A 45 -4.03 -8.62 8.08
N ASN A 46 -3.94 -7.70 9.04
CA ASN A 46 -5.00 -7.46 10.02
C ASN A 46 -5.79 -6.20 9.62
N HIS A 47 -7.10 -6.35 9.46
CA HIS A 47 -7.99 -5.25 9.13
C HIS A 47 -8.14 -4.28 10.32
N ASP A 48 -7.45 -3.14 10.25
CA ASP A 48 -7.53 -2.05 11.23
C ASP A 48 -8.64 -1.03 10.93
N ARG A 49 -9.26 -1.10 9.74
CA ARG A 49 -10.30 -0.19 9.24
C ARG A 49 -9.84 1.28 9.18
N ILE A 50 -8.54 1.53 9.11
CA ILE A 50 -7.99 2.88 8.97
C ILE A 50 -7.94 3.21 7.47
N PRO A 51 -8.71 4.21 6.99
CA PRO A 51 -8.80 4.50 5.57
C PRO A 51 -7.46 4.97 5.01
N ILE A 52 -7.10 4.43 3.85
CA ILE A 52 -5.88 4.82 3.12
C ILE A 52 -6.21 5.15 1.67
N CYS A 53 -5.25 5.78 0.99
CA CYS A 53 -5.29 5.94 -0.45
C CYS A 53 -4.13 5.20 -1.10
N GLY A 54 -4.37 4.64 -2.27
CA GLY A 54 -3.36 4.03 -3.10
C GLY A 54 -3.21 4.81 -4.41
N VAL A 55 -1.99 4.87 -4.93
CA VAL A 55 -1.67 5.44 -6.24
C VAL A 55 -1.21 4.36 -7.21
N SER A 56 -1.74 4.36 -8.43
CA SER A 56 -1.32 3.47 -9.51
C SER A 56 -0.05 3.99 -10.18
N HIS A 57 0.63 3.15 -10.96
CA HIS A 57 1.74 3.60 -11.80
C HIS A 57 1.32 4.66 -12.84
N ALA A 58 0.05 4.68 -13.24
CA ALA A 58 -0.50 5.68 -14.15
C ALA A 58 -0.87 7.01 -13.45
N GLY A 59 -0.74 7.07 -12.11
CA GLY A 59 -1.09 8.24 -11.31
C GLY A 59 -2.53 8.25 -10.79
N ASP A 60 -3.31 7.19 -11.02
CA ASP A 60 -4.69 7.12 -10.51
C ASP A 60 -4.68 6.98 -8.99
N VAL A 61 -5.43 7.84 -8.30
CA VAL A 61 -5.59 7.75 -6.85
C VAL A 61 -6.93 7.09 -6.53
N MET A 62 -6.86 6.05 -5.70
CA MET A 62 -8.01 5.27 -5.26
C MET A 62 -8.06 5.21 -3.73
N GLY A 63 -9.25 5.38 -3.16
CA GLY A 63 -9.47 5.21 -1.72
C GLY A 63 -9.77 3.75 -1.37
N PHE A 64 -9.19 3.26 -0.26
CA PHE A 64 -9.43 1.94 0.32
C PHE A 64 -9.82 2.08 1.79
N ARG A 65 -10.60 1.12 2.33
CA ARG A 65 -11.04 1.18 3.74
C ARG A 65 -9.90 0.91 4.72
N ASP A 66 -8.94 0.10 4.30
CA ASP A 66 -7.70 -0.17 5.01
C ASP A 66 -6.61 -0.68 4.05
N LEU A 67 -5.42 -0.92 4.60
CA LEU A 67 -4.26 -1.41 3.85
C LEU A 67 -4.49 -2.82 3.29
N CYS A 68 -5.19 -3.68 4.04
CA CYS A 68 -5.46 -5.05 3.61
C CYS A 68 -6.38 -5.09 2.39
N ASP A 69 -7.41 -4.25 2.37
CA ASP A 69 -8.32 -4.09 1.22
C ASP A 69 -7.58 -3.62 -0.04
N MET A 70 -6.51 -2.83 0.10
CA MET A 70 -5.64 -2.47 -1.04
C MET A 70 -4.87 -3.68 -1.56
N PHE A 71 -4.34 -4.53 -0.66
CA PHE A 71 -3.65 -5.76 -1.05
C PHE A 71 -4.59 -6.76 -1.73
N ASP A 72 -5.80 -6.94 -1.20
CA ASP A 72 -6.84 -7.76 -1.83
C ASP A 72 -7.19 -7.26 -3.22
N TYR A 73 -7.38 -5.95 -3.37
CA TYR A 73 -7.67 -5.35 -4.67
C TYR A 73 -6.53 -5.59 -5.66
N ASN A 74 -5.28 -5.39 -5.24
CA ASN A 74 -4.10 -5.66 -6.06
C ASN A 74 -3.98 -7.14 -6.45
N CYS A 75 -4.30 -8.06 -5.53
CA CYS A 75 -4.36 -9.50 -5.77
C CYS A 75 -5.44 -9.86 -6.82
N ILE A 76 -6.70 -9.52 -6.55
CA ILE A 76 -7.88 -9.93 -7.33
C ILE A 76 -7.87 -9.27 -8.72
N ARG A 77 -7.58 -7.96 -8.77
CA ARG A 77 -7.63 -7.18 -10.01
C ARG A 77 -6.30 -7.15 -10.76
N ARG A 78 -5.26 -7.82 -10.23
CA ARG A 78 -3.89 -7.78 -10.75
C ARG A 78 -3.43 -6.33 -10.96
N ARG A 79 -3.57 -5.54 -9.89
CA ARG A 79 -3.14 -4.14 -9.83
C ARG A 79 -1.93 -4.01 -8.92
N ASN A 80 -1.35 -2.81 -8.91
CA ASN A 80 -0.16 -2.51 -8.12
C ASN A 80 -0.27 -1.09 -7.54
N TYR A 81 -1.38 -0.83 -6.84
CA TYR A 81 -1.55 0.40 -6.08
C TYR A 81 -0.59 0.40 -4.90
N LYS A 82 0.15 1.50 -4.74
CA LYS A 82 1.05 1.73 -3.59
C LYS A 82 0.40 2.72 -2.64
N GLN A 83 0.53 2.48 -1.34
CA GLN A 83 -0.02 3.39 -0.34
C GLN A 83 0.56 4.81 -0.51
N THR A 84 -0.31 5.80 -0.43
CA THR A 84 0.03 7.23 -0.50
C THR A 84 -0.85 8.01 0.48
N GLY A 85 -0.47 9.26 0.76
CA GLY A 85 -1.34 10.18 1.48
C GLY A 85 -2.60 10.48 0.68
N CYS A 86 -3.76 10.46 1.34
CA CYS A 86 -5.00 10.85 0.68
C CYS A 86 -4.94 12.35 0.31
N PRO A 87 -5.34 12.70 -0.92
CA PRO A 87 -5.48 14.10 -1.32
C PRO A 87 -6.52 14.79 -0.45
N GLN A 88 -6.27 16.08 -0.16
CA GLN A 88 -7.18 16.91 0.63
C GLN A 88 -8.53 17.06 -0.06
N ASP A 89 -8.49 17.18 -1.39
CA ASP A 89 -9.67 17.16 -2.23
C ASP A 89 -10.11 15.72 -2.49
N LYS A 90 -11.21 15.31 -1.86
CA LYS A 90 -11.76 13.95 -2.00
C LYS A 90 -12.50 13.73 -3.32
N SER A 91 -12.76 14.78 -4.11
CA SER A 91 -13.45 14.68 -5.39
C SER A 91 -12.62 13.96 -6.46
N ILE A 92 -11.30 13.95 -6.31
CA ILE A 92 -10.37 13.28 -7.23
C ILE A 92 -10.21 11.79 -6.92
N LEU A 93 -10.73 11.32 -5.79
CA LEU A 93 -10.63 9.93 -5.38
C LEU A 93 -11.64 9.08 -6.13
N THR A 94 -11.13 8.14 -6.91
CA THR A 94 -11.96 7.00 -7.31
C THR A 94 -12.16 6.14 -6.06
N ALA A 95 -13.38 6.06 -5.54
CA ALA A 95 -13.66 5.14 -4.44
C ALA A 95 -13.53 3.70 -4.98
N SER A 96 -12.72 2.86 -4.33
CA SER A 96 -12.75 1.42 -4.59
C SER A 96 -14.12 0.90 -4.17
N ARG A 97 -15.07 0.85 -5.11
CA ARG A 97 -16.29 0.07 -4.93
C ARG A 97 -15.83 -1.38 -4.93
N ARG A 98 -15.65 -1.96 -3.74
CA ARG A 98 -15.57 -3.41 -3.58
C ARG A 98 -16.66 -4.00 -4.48
N PRO A 99 -16.39 -4.96 -5.37
CA PRO A 99 -17.43 -5.93 -5.66
C PRO A 99 -17.79 -6.45 -4.28
N THR A 100 -19.00 -6.17 -3.82
CA THR A 100 -19.55 -6.69 -2.58
C THR A 100 -19.59 -8.20 -2.69
N ASN A 101 -18.45 -8.87 -2.49
CA ASN A 101 -18.43 -10.27 -2.14
C ASN A 101 -18.03 -10.29 -0.67
N SER A 102 -19.08 -10.22 0.12
CA SER A 102 -19.21 -10.38 1.56
C SER A 102 -18.72 -11.74 2.06
N TYR A 103 -17.54 -12.20 1.63
CA TYR A 103 -17.00 -13.51 2.05
C TYR A 103 -16.32 -13.46 3.44
N TYR A 104 -16.11 -12.27 4.00
CA TYR A 104 -15.56 -12.07 5.36
C TYR A 104 -16.26 -10.93 6.11
N ASP A 105 -17.58 -10.81 5.94
CA ASP A 105 -18.43 -10.06 6.87
C ASP A 105 -19.13 -11.10 7.77
N ASP A 106 -18.36 -11.67 8.71
CA ASP A 106 -18.81 -12.32 9.94
C ASP A 106 -17.83 -11.95 11.06
#